data_AF-A0AAE0LE97-F1
#
_entry.id   AF-A0AAE0LE97-F1
#
_cell.length_a   1.000
_cell.length_b   1.000
_cell.length_c   1.000
_cell.angle_alpha   90.00
_cell.angle_beta   90.00
_cell.angle_gamma   90.00
#
_symmetry.space_group_name_H-M   'P 1'
#
loop_
_entity.id
_entity.type
_entity.pdbx_description
1 polymer ?
#
loop_
_entity_poly.entity_id
_entity_poly.type
_entity_poly.pdbx_seq_one_letter_code
_entity_poly.pdbx_strand_id
1 'polypeptide(L)'
;MTRGVLGNNGVLKVEFARSLVDFRLVGGIRGSLAAMLKGLHLVVPPTLLKEMSRMLTPEELSALISGLASIELDDWEEHTEYTHGLTRDSSEVRWFWQSVRLMEATNGQEQLQELLQFVTGARRVPVGGFAQLQGFNGGYHRFTLARGKHLHVDSLPTAHACICTLDLPPYTDLEMMQSKLHKALEMGTKRFDETAGQPQTKDEDQ
;
A
#
# COMPACT_ATOMS: atom_id res chain seq x y z
N MET A 1 -16.86 55.88 -6.51
CA MET A 1 -16.15 55.19 -5.42
C MET A 1 -16.46 53.70 -5.51
N THR A 2 -15.63 52.94 -6.22
CA THR A 2 -15.76 51.48 -6.35
C THR A 2 -14.35 50.90 -6.26
N ARG A 3 -13.91 50.63 -5.02
CA ARG A 3 -12.64 49.97 -4.74
C ARG A 3 -12.94 48.63 -4.07
N GLY A 4 -12.48 47.55 -4.70
CA GLY A 4 -11.98 46.36 -4.00
C GLY A 4 -12.95 45.20 -3.77
N VAL A 5 -13.36 44.48 -4.82
CA VAL A 5 -13.90 43.11 -4.71
C VAL A 5 -13.02 42.16 -5.53
N LEU A 6 -11.72 42.08 -5.25
CA LEU A 6 -10.81 41.13 -5.92
C LEU A 6 -9.71 40.57 -5.00
N GLY A 7 -9.91 40.56 -3.68
CA GLY A 7 -8.88 40.09 -2.72
C GLY A 7 -9.19 38.79 -1.97
N ASN A 8 -10.45 38.33 -1.90
CA ASN A 8 -10.87 37.39 -0.84
C ASN A 8 -11.19 35.96 -1.30
N ASN A 9 -11.17 35.67 -2.61
CA ASN A 9 -11.57 34.36 -3.13
C ASN A 9 -10.59 33.23 -2.82
N GLY A 10 -9.30 33.53 -2.61
CA GLY A 10 -8.31 32.52 -2.19
C GLY A 10 -8.49 32.10 -0.73
N VAL A 11 -8.72 33.08 0.14
CA VAL A 11 -8.92 32.87 1.59
C VAL A 11 -10.21 32.10 1.86
N LEU A 12 -11.31 32.46 1.18
CA LEU A 12 -12.60 31.76 1.29
C LEU A 12 -12.53 30.29 0.84
N LYS A 13 -11.74 29.98 -0.20
CA LYS A 13 -11.58 28.59 -0.66
C LYS A 13 -10.83 27.74 0.35
N VAL A 14 -9.78 28.28 0.97
CA VAL A 14 -9.01 27.58 2.01
C VAL A 14 -9.86 27.35 3.26
N GLU A 15 -10.62 28.36 3.68
CA GLU A 15 -11.50 28.27 4.85
C GLU A 15 -12.66 27.28 4.62
N PHE A 16 -13.23 27.29 3.42
CA PHE A 16 -14.21 26.29 3.00
C PHE A 16 -13.62 24.87 3.00
N ALA A 17 -12.43 24.68 2.42
CA ALA A 17 -11.76 23.38 2.39
C ALA A 17 -11.47 22.85 3.80
N ARG A 18 -10.96 23.70 4.71
CA ARG A 18 -10.75 23.36 6.13
C ARG A 18 -12.05 22.96 6.81
N SER A 19 -13.10 23.76 6.65
CA SER A 19 -14.41 23.48 7.26
C SER A 19 -15.01 22.16 6.74
N LEU A 20 -14.82 21.86 5.45
CA LEU A 20 -15.28 20.61 4.85
C LEU A 20 -14.51 19.40 5.38
N VAL A 21 -13.18 19.52 5.51
CA VAL A 21 -12.31 18.50 6.11
C VAL A 21 -12.71 18.25 7.57
N ASP A 22 -12.84 19.31 8.37
CA ASP A 22 -13.26 19.22 9.77
C ASP A 22 -14.64 18.57 9.90
N PHE A 23 -15.60 18.95 9.06
CA PHE A 23 -16.93 18.36 9.06
C PHE A 23 -16.90 16.87 8.71
N ARG A 24 -16.14 16.49 7.68
CA ARG A 24 -16.07 15.10 7.18
C ARG A 24 -15.27 14.18 8.11
N LEU A 25 -14.13 14.64 8.62
CA LEU A 25 -13.21 13.81 9.41
C LEU A 25 -13.52 13.82 10.90
N VAL A 26 -14.08 14.91 11.44
CA VAL A 26 -14.29 15.07 12.88
C VAL A 26 -15.75 15.30 13.22
N GLY A 27 -16.41 16.24 12.54
CA GLY A 27 -17.78 16.68 12.84
C GLY A 27 -18.78 15.52 12.81
N GLY A 28 -18.77 14.74 11.72
CA GLY A 28 -19.70 13.63 11.52
C GLY A 28 -19.53 12.46 12.49
N ILE A 29 -18.38 12.32 13.15
CA ILE A 29 -18.06 11.18 14.04
C ILE A 29 -17.74 11.60 15.48
N ARG A 30 -17.94 12.88 15.82
CA ARG A 30 -17.49 13.48 17.10
C ARG A 30 -18.00 12.73 18.33
N GLY A 31 -19.24 12.27 18.32
CA GLY A 31 -19.83 11.49 19.42
C GLY A 31 -19.11 10.16 19.65
N SER A 32 -18.94 9.38 18.57
CA SER A 32 -18.23 8.09 18.61
C SER A 32 -16.76 8.26 19.00
N LEU A 33 -16.10 9.29 18.47
CA LEU A 33 -14.71 9.62 18.82
C LEU A 33 -14.57 9.95 20.32
N ALA A 34 -15.47 10.77 20.87
CA ALA A 34 -15.46 11.13 22.28
C ALA A 34 -15.67 9.91 23.20
N ALA A 35 -16.60 9.00 22.83
CA ALA A 35 -16.82 7.76 23.57
C ALA A 35 -15.60 6.83 23.53
N MET A 36 -14.97 6.68 22.36
CA MET A 36 -13.75 5.89 22.20
C MET A 36 -12.60 6.45 23.04
N LEU A 37 -12.36 7.76 22.99
CA LEU A 37 -11.33 8.43 23.80
C LEU A 37 -11.60 8.26 25.30
N LYS A 38 -12.86 8.35 25.73
CA LYS A 38 -13.23 8.09 27.13
C LYS A 38 -12.86 6.67 27.55
N GLY A 39 -13.18 5.66 26.72
CA GLY A 39 -12.81 4.27 26.98
C GLY A 39 -11.29 4.07 27.01
N LEU A 40 -10.57 4.64 26.05
CA LEU A 40 -9.11 4.57 25.98
C LEU A 40 -8.45 5.15 27.24
N HIS A 41 -8.95 6.29 27.74
CA HIS A 41 -8.44 6.93 28.96
C HIS A 41 -8.65 6.12 30.25
N LEU A 42 -9.52 5.10 30.24
CA LEU A 42 -9.67 4.19 31.39
C LEU A 42 -8.48 3.23 31.52
N VAL A 43 -7.79 2.95 30.40
CA VAL A 43 -6.69 1.98 30.33
C VAL A 43 -5.35 2.70 30.16
N VAL A 44 -5.32 3.76 29.35
CA VAL A 44 -4.12 4.53 29.01
C VAL A 44 -4.25 5.94 29.59
N PRO A 45 -3.43 6.33 30.58
CA PRO A 45 -3.49 7.67 31.17
C PRO A 45 -3.28 8.78 30.11
N PRO A 46 -3.99 9.92 30.21
CA PRO A 46 -3.83 11.03 29.26
C PRO A 46 -2.39 11.56 29.16
N THR A 47 -1.62 11.48 30.26
CA THR A 47 -0.21 11.85 30.28
C THR A 47 0.64 10.96 29.38
N LEU A 48 0.39 9.64 29.39
CA LEU A 48 1.10 8.70 28.53
C LEU A 48 0.75 8.92 27.06
N LEU A 49 -0.54 9.13 26.73
CA LEU A 49 -0.94 9.44 25.35
C LEU A 49 -0.27 10.72 24.82
N LYS A 50 -0.10 11.73 25.68
CA LYS A 50 0.59 12.96 25.31
C LYS A 50 2.07 12.72 25.04
N GLU A 51 2.75 11.92 25.85
CA GLU A 51 4.15 11.54 25.59
C GLU A 51 4.27 10.70 24.32
N MET A 52 3.37 9.72 24.11
CA MET A 52 3.30 8.93 22.88
C MET A 52 3.11 9.81 21.65
N SER A 53 2.22 10.81 21.68
CA SER A 53 2.01 11.74 20.56
C SER A 53 3.20 12.65 20.24
N ARG A 54 4.16 12.78 21.16
CA ARG A 54 5.39 13.55 20.95
C ARG A 54 6.52 12.70 20.40
N MET A 55 6.51 11.40 20.71
CA MET A 55 7.57 10.46 20.34
C MET A 55 7.24 9.67 19.08
N LEU A 56 5.96 9.44 18.78
CA LEU A 56 5.49 8.59 17.69
C LEU A 56 4.76 9.40 16.62
N THR A 57 4.99 9.06 15.37
CA THR A 57 4.13 9.49 14.25
C THR A 57 2.77 8.78 14.29
N PRO A 58 1.74 9.29 13.59
CA PRO A 58 0.47 8.58 13.45
C PRO A 58 0.63 7.16 12.88
N GLU A 59 1.56 6.97 11.95
CA GLU A 59 1.89 5.69 11.34
C GLU A 59 2.50 4.71 12.36
N GLU A 60 3.44 5.19 13.18
CA GLU A 60 4.07 4.39 14.23
C GLU A 60 3.09 4.03 15.35
N LEU A 61 2.21 4.97 15.74
CA LEU A 61 1.14 4.69 16.70
C LEU A 61 0.16 3.64 16.16
N SER A 62 -0.19 3.72 14.87
CA SER A 62 -1.02 2.71 14.21
C SER A 62 -0.34 1.34 14.23
N ALA A 63 0.96 1.26 13.95
CA ALA A 63 1.72 0.02 14.00
C ALA A 63 1.84 -0.54 15.42
N LEU A 64 2.04 0.32 16.42
CA LEU A 64 2.10 -0.08 17.83
C LEU A 64 0.79 -0.71 18.30
N ILE A 65 -0.35 -0.10 17.94
CA ILE A 65 -1.68 -0.59 18.33
C ILE A 65 -2.06 -1.86 17.54
N SER A 66 -1.71 -1.93 16.26
CA SER A 66 -2.13 -3.01 15.36
C SER A 66 -1.16 -4.20 15.34
N GLY A 67 0.03 -4.05 15.93
CA GLY A 67 1.17 -4.93 15.72
C GLY A 67 1.89 -4.62 14.40
N LEU A 68 3.14 -5.12 14.29
CA LEU A 68 3.82 -5.18 13.00
C LEU A 68 3.10 -6.25 12.17
N ALA A 69 2.38 -5.84 11.14
CA ALA A 69 1.72 -6.78 10.22
C ALA A 69 2.80 -7.57 9.47
N SER A 70 3.09 -8.80 9.93
CA SER A 70 3.87 -9.76 9.18
C SER A 70 3.00 -10.40 8.10
N ILE A 71 3.57 -10.52 6.91
CA ILE A 71 3.00 -11.27 5.80
C ILE A 71 3.44 -12.72 6.00
N GLU A 72 2.48 -13.60 6.25
CA GLU A 72 2.69 -15.04 6.30
C GLU A 72 2.61 -15.62 4.88
N LEU A 73 3.75 -16.03 4.32
CA LEU A 73 3.82 -16.49 2.93
C LEU A 73 3.01 -17.76 2.67
N ASP A 74 2.88 -18.64 3.66
CA ASP A 74 2.08 -19.86 3.51
C ASP A 74 0.59 -19.54 3.44
N ASP A 75 0.10 -18.57 4.24
CA ASP A 75 -1.28 -18.07 4.14
C ASP A 75 -1.54 -17.40 2.78
N TRP A 76 -0.57 -16.62 2.29
CA TRP A 76 -0.68 -15.99 0.98
C TRP A 76 -0.76 -17.03 -0.14
N GLU A 77 0.15 -18.00 -0.15
CA GLU A 77 0.20 -19.04 -1.17
C GLU A 77 -1.05 -19.92 -1.14
N GLU A 78 -1.53 -20.31 0.05
CA GLU A 78 -2.73 -21.14 0.23
C GLU A 78 -4.00 -20.48 -0.34
N HIS A 79 -4.12 -19.16 -0.16
CA HIS A 79 -5.31 -18.40 -0.58
C HIS A 79 -5.17 -17.76 -1.97
N THR A 80 -4.18 -18.18 -2.75
CA THR A 80 -3.96 -17.68 -4.12
C THR A 80 -4.77 -18.45 -5.16
N GLU A 81 -5.43 -17.72 -6.06
CA GLU A 81 -6.09 -18.30 -7.23
C GLU A 81 -5.16 -18.29 -8.47
N TYR A 82 -5.31 -19.29 -9.32
CA TYR A 82 -4.53 -19.43 -10.56
C TYR A 82 -5.47 -19.44 -11.76
N THR A 83 -5.24 -18.58 -12.74
CA THR A 83 -6.14 -18.41 -13.89
C THR A 83 -5.38 -18.38 -15.22
N HIS A 84 -6.12 -18.31 -16.33
CA HIS A 84 -5.57 -18.25 -17.69
C HIS A 84 -4.66 -19.45 -18.05
N GLY A 85 -4.93 -20.60 -17.42
CA GLY A 85 -4.20 -21.86 -17.63
C GLY A 85 -2.99 -22.03 -16.72
N LEU A 86 -2.76 -21.16 -15.73
CA LEU A 86 -1.88 -21.48 -14.62
C LEU A 86 -2.57 -22.45 -13.66
N THR A 87 -1.74 -23.27 -13.03
CA THR A 87 -2.09 -24.16 -11.92
C THR A 87 -0.98 -24.06 -10.89
N ARG A 88 -1.23 -24.54 -9.67
CA ARG A 88 -0.22 -24.59 -8.60
C ARG A 88 1.09 -25.27 -9.02
N ASP A 89 1.01 -26.29 -9.88
CA ASP A 89 2.17 -27.07 -10.34
C ASP A 89 2.93 -26.44 -11.52
N SER A 90 2.39 -25.37 -12.12
CA SER A 90 3.02 -24.65 -13.23
C SER A 90 4.40 -24.12 -12.81
N SER A 91 5.38 -24.22 -13.72
CA SER A 91 6.75 -23.76 -13.45
C SER A 91 6.79 -22.28 -13.06
N GLU A 92 5.99 -21.45 -13.74
CA GLU A 92 5.90 -20.02 -13.48
C GLU A 92 5.38 -19.72 -12.06
N VAL A 93 4.40 -20.49 -11.57
CA VAL A 93 3.88 -20.37 -10.21
C VAL A 93 4.94 -20.77 -9.18
N ARG A 94 5.63 -21.90 -9.42
CA ARG A 94 6.73 -22.35 -8.54
C ARG A 94 7.86 -21.32 -8.48
N TRP A 95 8.25 -20.76 -9.63
CA TRP A 95 9.27 -19.72 -9.68
C TRP A 95 8.84 -18.43 -9.00
N PHE A 96 7.58 -18.04 -9.13
CA PHE A 96 7.03 -16.89 -8.42
C PHE A 96 7.20 -17.07 -6.91
N TRP A 97 6.68 -18.15 -6.32
CA TRP A 97 6.74 -18.36 -4.87
C TRP A 97 8.17 -18.58 -4.35
N GLN A 98 9.04 -19.24 -5.12
CA GLN A 98 10.47 -19.31 -4.81
C GLN A 98 11.12 -17.92 -4.78
N SER A 99 10.76 -17.05 -5.72
CA SER A 99 11.25 -15.66 -5.76
C SER A 99 10.76 -14.87 -4.55
N VAL A 100 9.48 -14.99 -4.19
CA VAL A 100 8.88 -14.29 -3.04
C VAL A 100 9.52 -14.75 -1.72
N ARG A 101 9.74 -16.06 -1.53
CA ARG A 101 10.46 -16.59 -0.35
C ARG A 101 11.91 -16.11 -0.29
N LEU A 102 12.58 -15.96 -1.44
CA LEU A 102 13.93 -15.40 -1.48
C LEU A 102 13.94 -13.90 -1.11
N MET A 103 12.94 -13.13 -1.56
CA MET A 103 12.77 -11.72 -1.15
C MET A 103 12.63 -11.60 0.36
N GLU A 104 11.79 -12.44 0.99
CA GLU A 104 11.67 -12.48 2.45
C GLU A 104 13.01 -12.77 3.14
N ALA A 105 13.73 -13.79 2.66
CA ALA A 105 15.01 -14.19 3.24
C ALA A 105 16.12 -13.12 3.09
N THR A 106 16.05 -12.30 2.03
CA THR A 106 17.12 -11.34 1.67
C THR A 106 16.81 -9.92 2.16
N ASN A 107 15.55 -9.51 2.07
CA ASN A 107 15.09 -8.13 2.28
C ASN A 107 14.03 -8.02 3.38
N GLY A 108 13.58 -9.14 3.95
CA GLY A 108 12.60 -9.17 5.03
C GLY A 108 11.20 -8.76 4.58
N GLN A 109 10.41 -8.31 5.56
CA GLN A 109 9.00 -7.99 5.39
C GLN A 109 8.75 -6.74 4.54
N GLU A 110 9.72 -5.82 4.45
CA GLU A 110 9.56 -4.56 3.70
C GLU A 110 9.30 -4.82 2.21
N GLN A 111 10.13 -5.65 1.58
CA GLN A 111 9.98 -5.96 0.16
C GLN A 111 8.72 -6.80 -0.13
N LEU A 112 8.27 -7.62 0.82
CA LEU A 112 6.98 -8.31 0.73
C LEU A 112 5.80 -7.33 0.77
N GLN A 113 5.87 -6.30 1.61
CA GLN A 113 4.85 -5.25 1.68
C GLN A 113 4.84 -4.41 0.40
N GLU A 114 5.99 -4.17 -0.23
CA GLU A 114 6.07 -3.52 -1.56
C GLU A 114 5.43 -4.38 -2.64
N LEU A 115 5.67 -5.70 -2.66
CA LEU A 115 5.00 -6.61 -3.59
C LEU A 115 3.49 -6.65 -3.36
N LEU A 116 3.07 -6.72 -2.10
CA LEU A 116 1.65 -6.69 -1.75
C LEU A 116 1.01 -5.38 -2.22
N GLN A 117 1.68 -4.24 -2.01
CA GLN A 117 1.20 -2.94 -2.47
C GLN A 117 1.17 -2.87 -4.00
N PHE A 118 2.17 -3.42 -4.68
CA PHE A 118 2.22 -3.45 -6.14
C PHE A 118 1.00 -4.20 -6.72
N VAL A 119 0.61 -5.33 -6.12
CA VAL A 119 -0.48 -6.16 -6.65
C VAL A 119 -1.86 -5.81 -6.11
N THR A 120 -1.97 -5.20 -4.92
CA THR A 120 -3.26 -4.99 -4.25
C THR A 120 -3.56 -3.51 -3.96
N GLY A 121 -2.57 -2.64 -4.08
CA GLY A 121 -2.66 -1.24 -3.64
C GLY A 121 -2.53 -1.07 -2.11
N ALA A 122 -2.51 -2.15 -1.33
CA ALA A 122 -2.39 -2.11 0.13
C ALA A 122 -1.04 -2.69 0.59
N ARG A 123 -0.42 -2.08 1.61
CA ARG A 123 0.81 -2.59 2.25
C ARG A 123 0.56 -3.62 3.34
N ARG A 124 -0.70 -3.84 3.73
CA ARG A 124 -1.06 -4.68 4.89
C ARG A 124 -2.10 -5.70 4.50
N VAL A 125 -1.95 -6.90 5.05
CA VAL A 125 -2.93 -7.98 4.97
C VAL A 125 -4.15 -7.62 5.83
N PRO A 126 -5.38 -7.91 5.40
CA PRO A 126 -6.57 -7.76 6.24
C PRO A 126 -6.45 -8.59 7.54
N VAL A 127 -7.17 -8.16 8.57
CA VAL A 127 -7.19 -8.86 9.88
C VAL A 127 -7.59 -10.34 9.74
N GLY A 128 -8.39 -10.67 8.73
CA GLY A 128 -8.81 -12.04 8.43
C GLY A 128 -7.86 -12.84 7.52
N GLY A 129 -6.65 -12.37 7.27
CA GLY A 129 -5.66 -13.02 6.40
C GLY A 129 -5.92 -12.83 4.90
N PHE A 130 -5.16 -13.54 4.07
CA PHE A 130 -5.28 -13.47 2.61
C PHE A 130 -6.61 -14.04 2.07
N ALA A 131 -7.28 -14.89 2.84
CA ALA A 131 -8.64 -15.36 2.56
C ALA A 131 -9.67 -14.20 2.44
N GLN A 132 -9.41 -13.08 3.10
CA GLN A 132 -10.30 -11.93 3.18
C GLN A 132 -9.74 -10.69 2.46
N LEU A 133 -8.82 -10.89 1.52
CA LEU A 133 -8.28 -9.81 0.69
C LEU A 133 -9.43 -9.06 -0.02
N GLN A 134 -9.37 -7.72 0.02
CA GLN A 134 -10.41 -6.85 -0.51
C GLN A 134 -9.90 -6.09 -1.74
N GLY A 135 -10.74 -6.04 -2.77
CA GLY A 135 -10.48 -5.25 -3.97
C GLY A 135 -11.08 -3.84 -3.87
N PHE A 136 -11.00 -3.07 -4.95
CA PHE A 136 -11.38 -1.65 -4.95
C PHE A 136 -12.84 -1.37 -4.59
N ASN A 137 -13.73 -2.34 -4.81
CA ASN A 137 -15.17 -2.21 -4.57
C ASN A 137 -15.59 -2.60 -3.14
N GLY A 138 -14.62 -2.91 -2.26
CA GLY A 138 -14.87 -3.38 -0.90
C GLY A 138 -15.38 -4.82 -0.81
N GLY A 139 -15.49 -5.54 -1.93
CA GLY A 139 -15.76 -6.97 -1.98
C GLY A 139 -14.50 -7.80 -1.74
N TYR A 140 -14.67 -9.10 -1.53
CA TYR A 140 -13.55 -10.04 -1.43
C TYR A 140 -12.99 -10.36 -2.82
N HIS A 141 -11.68 -10.15 -2.99
CA HIS A 141 -10.93 -10.49 -4.19
C HIS A 141 -9.67 -11.23 -3.75
N ARG A 142 -9.59 -12.53 -4.04
CA ARG A 142 -8.38 -13.29 -3.73
C ARG A 142 -7.23 -12.83 -4.62
N PHE A 143 -6.03 -12.89 -4.07
CA PHE A 143 -4.83 -12.68 -4.87
C PHE A 143 -4.80 -13.71 -6.00
N THR A 144 -4.61 -13.25 -7.22
CA THR A 144 -4.71 -14.11 -8.41
C THR A 144 -3.44 -14.01 -9.26
N LEU A 145 -2.84 -15.16 -9.58
CA LEU A 145 -1.81 -15.25 -10.61
C LEU A 145 -2.43 -15.68 -11.93
N ALA A 146 -2.21 -14.90 -12.98
CA ALA A 146 -2.73 -15.15 -14.31
C ALA A 146 -1.58 -15.36 -15.32
N ARG A 147 -1.75 -16.29 -16.25
CA ARG A 147 -0.81 -16.42 -17.38
C ARG A 147 -0.96 -15.23 -18.32
N GLY A 148 0.04 -14.35 -18.36
CA GLY A 148 0.13 -13.20 -19.24
C GLY A 148 0.48 -13.58 -20.68
N LYS A 149 -0.32 -14.43 -21.35
CA LYS A 149 -0.07 -14.84 -22.75
C LYS A 149 -0.04 -13.68 -23.75
N HIS A 150 -0.63 -12.55 -23.36
CA HIS A 150 -0.64 -11.31 -24.14
C HIS A 150 0.65 -10.47 -23.94
N LEU A 151 1.51 -10.85 -22.98
CA LEU A 151 2.77 -10.18 -22.67
C LEU A 151 3.93 -10.87 -23.38
N HIS A 152 4.91 -10.08 -23.80
CA HIS A 152 6.15 -10.60 -24.35
C HIS A 152 7.01 -11.19 -23.22
N VAL A 153 7.86 -12.18 -23.52
CA VAL A 153 8.74 -12.81 -22.51
C VAL A 153 9.61 -11.80 -21.77
N ASP A 154 10.06 -10.75 -22.46
CA ASP A 154 10.88 -9.68 -21.86
C ASP A 154 10.08 -8.61 -21.10
N SER A 155 8.75 -8.67 -21.12
CA SER A 155 7.91 -7.72 -20.38
C SER A 155 8.08 -7.88 -18.87
N LEU A 156 7.80 -6.81 -18.13
CA LEU A 156 7.63 -6.87 -16.69
C LEU A 156 6.26 -7.48 -16.35
N PRO A 157 6.11 -8.07 -15.15
CA PRO A 157 4.79 -8.50 -14.69
C PRO A 157 3.86 -7.30 -14.57
N THR A 158 2.57 -7.51 -14.88
CA THR A 158 1.57 -6.44 -14.90
C THR A 158 0.55 -6.67 -13.80
N ALA A 159 0.39 -5.69 -12.90
CA ALA A 159 -0.56 -5.77 -11.80
C ALA A 159 -1.87 -5.04 -12.14
N HIS A 160 -2.99 -5.67 -11.78
CA HIS A 160 -4.33 -5.11 -11.81
C HIS A 160 -4.82 -4.93 -10.37
N ALA A 161 -4.33 -3.86 -9.72
CA ALA A 161 -4.51 -3.66 -8.27
C ALA A 161 -5.98 -3.71 -7.80
N CYS A 162 -6.89 -3.20 -8.62
CA CYS A 162 -8.32 -3.18 -8.33
C CYS A 162 -8.91 -4.57 -8.03
N ILE A 163 -8.39 -5.61 -8.70
CA ILE A 163 -8.88 -6.99 -8.62
C ILE A 163 -7.80 -7.95 -8.11
N CYS A 164 -6.76 -7.42 -7.46
CA CYS A 164 -5.68 -8.18 -6.83
C CYS A 164 -5.02 -9.23 -7.75
N THR A 165 -4.91 -8.94 -9.05
CA THR A 165 -4.40 -9.90 -10.05
C THR A 165 -3.03 -9.48 -10.56
N LEU A 166 -2.12 -10.45 -10.68
CA LEU A 166 -0.79 -10.28 -11.29
C LEU A 166 -0.67 -11.17 -12.52
N ASP A 167 -0.48 -10.53 -13.68
CA ASP A 167 -0.19 -11.23 -14.93
C ASP A 167 1.30 -11.52 -15.01
N LEU A 168 1.64 -12.81 -15.09
CA LEU A 168 3.01 -13.30 -15.26
C LEU A 168 3.30 -13.51 -16.76
N PRO A 169 4.27 -12.80 -17.35
CA PRO A 169 4.78 -13.11 -18.68
C PRO A 169 5.33 -14.55 -18.73
N PRO A 170 5.46 -15.14 -19.92
CA PRO A 170 5.93 -16.52 -20.09
C PRO A 170 7.46 -16.61 -19.90
N TYR A 171 7.95 -16.28 -18.70
CA TYR A 171 9.37 -16.39 -18.35
C TYR A 171 9.87 -17.81 -18.52
N THR A 172 11.15 -17.95 -18.85
CA THR A 172 11.77 -19.24 -19.21
C THR A 172 12.40 -19.96 -18.03
N ASP A 173 12.70 -19.23 -16.95
CA ASP A 173 13.43 -19.74 -15.80
C ASP A 173 13.21 -18.86 -14.55
N LEU A 174 13.73 -19.36 -13.43
CA LEU A 174 13.65 -18.71 -12.12
C LEU A 174 14.41 -17.37 -12.06
N GLU A 175 15.58 -17.30 -12.69
CA GLU A 175 16.43 -16.11 -12.64
C GLU A 175 15.75 -14.93 -13.35
N MET A 176 15.13 -15.19 -14.50
CA MET A 176 14.33 -14.22 -15.22
C MET A 176 13.13 -13.76 -14.40
N MET A 177 12.40 -14.68 -13.75
CA MET A 177 11.29 -14.34 -12.85
C MET A 177 11.75 -13.39 -11.73
N GLN A 178 12.84 -13.74 -11.03
CA GLN A 178 13.40 -12.94 -9.94
C GLN A 178 13.81 -11.55 -10.42
N SER A 179 14.59 -11.48 -11.49
CA SER A 179 15.09 -10.23 -12.07
C SER A 179 13.96 -9.30 -12.49
N LYS A 180 12.93 -9.84 -13.17
CA LYS A 180 11.79 -9.06 -13.67
C LYS A 180 10.85 -8.63 -12.56
N LEU A 181 10.60 -9.48 -11.56
CA LEU A 181 9.82 -9.09 -10.37
C LEU A 181 10.52 -7.97 -9.60
N HIS A 182 11.81 -8.12 -9.30
CA HIS A 182 12.58 -7.10 -8.59
C HIS A 182 12.54 -5.74 -9.33
N LYS A 183 12.77 -5.78 -10.65
CA LYS A 183 12.70 -4.58 -11.49
C LYS A 183 11.31 -3.95 -11.53
N ALA A 184 10.24 -4.74 -11.51
CA ALA A 184 8.88 -4.23 -11.45
C ALA A 184 8.59 -3.51 -10.12
N LEU A 185 9.05 -4.07 -9.01
CA LEU A 185 8.92 -3.44 -7.69
C LEU A 185 9.70 -2.13 -7.62
N GLU A 186 10.96 -2.12 -8.06
CA GLU A 186 11.80 -0.92 -8.09
C GLU A 186 11.17 0.22 -8.93
N MET A 187 10.52 -0.12 -10.04
CA MET A 187 9.84 0.87 -10.89
C MET A 187 8.47 1.30 -10.34
N GLY A 188 7.75 0.39 -9.67
CA GLY A 188 6.43 0.65 -9.11
C GLY A 188 6.46 1.53 -7.87
N THR A 189 7.46 1.35 -6.99
CA THR A 189 7.60 2.12 -5.75
C THR A 189 8.06 3.55 -5.98
N LYS A 190 8.99 3.77 -6.92
CA LYS A 190 9.52 5.10 -7.28
C LYS A 190 8.47 6.08 -7.83
N ARG A 191 7.27 5.61 -8.21
CA ARG A 191 6.23 6.45 -8.82
C ARG A 191 5.30 7.12 -7.80
N PHE A 192 5.35 6.73 -6.52
CA PHE A 192 4.50 7.29 -5.46
C PHE A 192 5.24 8.16 -4.43
N ASP A 193 6.57 8.12 -4.39
CA ASP A 193 7.36 9.04 -3.58
C ASP A 193 7.56 10.37 -4.32
N GLU A 194 6.61 11.30 -4.15
CA GLU A 194 6.69 12.69 -4.64
C GLU A 194 7.88 13.50 -4.07
N THR A 195 8.71 12.92 -3.21
CA THR A 195 9.88 13.58 -2.62
C THR A 195 11.16 13.50 -3.45
N ALA A 196 11.22 12.71 -4.53
CA ALA A 196 12.41 12.58 -5.38
C ALA A 196 12.45 13.55 -6.58
N GLY A 197 11.56 14.55 -6.62
CA GLY A 197 11.31 15.38 -7.80
C GLY A 197 11.71 16.85 -7.73
N GLN A 198 12.53 17.29 -6.76
CA GLN A 198 13.12 18.63 -6.84
C GLN A 198 14.48 18.56 -7.55
N PRO A 199 14.63 19.15 -8.75
CA PRO A 199 15.95 19.31 -9.35
C PRO A 199 16.79 20.21 -8.43
N GLN A 200 17.94 19.70 -7.97
CA GLN A 200 18.96 20.53 -7.37
C GLN A 200 19.38 21.57 -8.42
N THR A 201 18.96 22.81 -8.24
CA THR A 201 19.60 23.95 -8.89
C THR A 201 21.04 23.97 -8.41
N LYS A 202 21.96 23.57 -9.29
CA LYS A 202 23.37 23.89 -9.09
C LYS A 202 23.49 25.41 -9.17
N ASP A 203 23.83 26.02 -8.04
CA ASP A 203 24.41 27.35 -8.02
C ASP A 203 25.73 27.28 -8.81
N GLU A 204 25.70 27.78 -10.04
CA GLU A 204 26.90 28.24 -10.75
C GLU A 204 27.11 29.71 -10.38
N ASP A 205 27.83 29.94 -9.29
CA ASP A 205 28.56 31.18 -9.04
C ASP A 205 30.05 30.85 -8.97
N GLN A 206 30.72 30.95 -10.13
CA GLN A 206 32.12 31.35 -10.28
C GLN A 206 32.40 31.79 -11.72
#